data_AF-M2QQ06-F1
#
_entry.id   AF-M2QQ06-F1
#
_cell.length_a   1.000
_cell.length_b   1.000
_cell.length_c   1.000
_cell.angle_alpha   90.00
_cell.angle_beta   90.00
_cell.angle_gamma   90.00
#
_symmetry.space_group_name_H-M   'P 1'
#
loop_
_entity.id
_entity.type
_entity.pdbx_description
1 polymer ?
#
loop_
_entity_poly.entity_id
_entity_poly.type
_entity_poly.pdbx_seq_one_letter_code
_entity_poly.pdbx_strand_id
1 'polypeptide(L)'
;KTVLCLSIVIQSTNQKCNALQAMIGIFLHACSTPETVVDLLSRLGLSVSRSTVYNAVKNLSADATRHIKQAGSTLLTGPVYDNFEYEAKHLTPTLEKPHDTLIHMTSGLLLRL
;
A
#
# COMPACT_ATOMS: atom_id res chain seq x y z
N LYS A 1 -27.86 12.81 -4.38
CA LYS A 1 -26.70 13.25 -3.57
C LYS A 1 -26.77 12.65 -2.15
N THR A 2 -27.86 12.86 -1.39
CA THR A 2 -28.06 12.26 -0.05
C THR A 2 -27.99 10.73 -0.01
N VAL A 3 -28.60 10.07 -0.99
CA VAL A 3 -28.57 8.59 -1.10
C VAL A 3 -27.14 8.09 -1.30
N LEU A 4 -26.32 8.77 -2.10
CA LEU A 4 -24.91 8.40 -2.34
C LEU A 4 -24.09 8.51 -1.04
N CYS A 5 -24.24 9.60 -0.28
CA CYS A 5 -23.56 9.76 1.00
C CYS A 5 -24.01 8.71 2.02
N LEU A 6 -25.31 8.40 2.10
CA LEU A 6 -25.81 7.32 2.95
C LEU A 6 -25.26 5.96 2.51
N SER A 7 -25.18 5.69 1.19
CA SER A 7 -24.58 4.45 0.68
C SER A 7 -23.12 4.32 1.09
N ILE A 8 -22.33 5.38 1.04
CA ILE A 8 -20.93 5.39 1.47
C ILE A 8 -20.81 5.08 2.98
N VAL A 9 -21.67 5.69 3.82
CA VAL A 9 -21.66 5.47 5.28
C VAL A 9 -22.20 4.08 5.66
N ILE A 10 -23.22 3.58 4.96
CA ILE A 10 -23.73 2.20 5.15
C ILE A 10 -22.69 1.17 4.67
N GLN A 11 -21.95 1.51 3.62
CA GLN A 11 -20.85 0.70 3.10
C GLN A 11 -19.65 0.67 4.05
N SER A 12 -19.38 1.76 4.78
CA SER A 12 -18.30 1.81 5.80
C SER A 12 -18.58 0.93 7.01
N THR A 13 -19.85 0.58 7.26
CA THR A 13 -20.26 -0.25 8.39
C THR A 13 -20.31 -1.74 8.07
N ASN A 14 -20.24 -2.13 6.78
CA ASN A 14 -20.24 -3.53 6.36
C ASN A 14 -18.87 -3.96 5.82
N GLN A 15 -18.21 -4.87 6.54
CA GLN A 15 -16.91 -5.42 6.15
C GLN A 15 -16.91 -6.10 4.77
N LYS A 16 -18.05 -6.60 4.30
CA LYS A 16 -18.19 -7.22 2.97
C LYS A 16 -18.41 -6.22 1.85
N CYS A 17 -18.70 -4.95 2.17
CA CYS A 17 -18.99 -3.92 1.19
C CYS A 17 -17.93 -2.80 1.19
N ASN A 18 -17.00 -2.74 2.14
CA ASN A 18 -16.03 -1.65 2.26
C ASN A 18 -14.87 -1.65 1.24
N ALA A 19 -14.98 -2.39 0.13
CA ALA A 19 -13.90 -2.55 -0.86
C ALA A 19 -13.35 -1.22 -1.37
N LEU A 20 -14.21 -0.25 -1.70
CA LEU A 20 -13.79 1.08 -2.16
C LEU A 20 -13.00 1.83 -1.07
N GLN A 21 -13.49 1.82 0.17
CA GLN A 21 -12.80 2.46 1.30
C GLN A 21 -11.48 1.77 1.63
N ALA A 22 -11.40 0.45 1.47
CA ALA A 22 -10.18 -0.32 1.62
C ALA A 22 -9.16 0.08 0.55
N MET A 23 -9.57 0.21 -0.72
CA MET A 23 -8.72 0.72 -1.79
C MET A 23 -8.23 2.14 -1.50
N ILE A 24 -9.12 3.03 -1.06
CA ILE A 24 -8.76 4.40 -0.67
C ILE A 24 -7.74 4.37 0.48
N GLY A 25 -7.97 3.57 1.53
CA GLY A 25 -7.05 3.47 2.68
C GLY A 25 -5.67 2.94 2.29
N ILE A 26 -5.61 1.89 1.47
CA ILE A 26 -4.34 1.34 0.97
C ILE A 26 -3.62 2.37 0.09
N PHE A 27 -4.35 3.08 -0.77
CA PHE A 27 -3.79 4.13 -1.62
C PHE A 27 -3.20 5.28 -0.81
N LEU A 28 -3.94 5.79 0.19
CA LEU A 28 -3.46 6.85 1.07
C LEU A 28 -2.19 6.43 1.81
N HIS A 29 -2.14 5.19 2.29
CA HIS A 29 -0.95 4.63 2.93
C HIS A 29 0.23 4.55 1.95
N ALA A 30 0.01 4.09 0.72
CA ALA A 30 1.04 4.05 -0.32
C ALA A 30 1.58 5.44 -0.69
N CYS A 31 0.74 6.48 -0.64
CA CYS A 31 1.14 7.87 -0.85
C CYS A 31 1.84 8.52 0.36
N SER A 32 2.14 7.76 1.43
CA SER A 32 2.70 8.29 2.67
C SER A 32 1.85 9.42 3.27
N THR A 33 0.53 9.32 3.13
CA THR A 33 -0.42 10.33 3.64
C THR A 33 -0.30 10.42 5.16
N PRO A 34 -0.27 11.63 5.76
CA PRO A 34 -0.25 11.78 7.21
C PRO A 34 -1.38 11.00 7.89
N GLU A 35 -1.03 10.28 8.95
CA GLU A 35 -1.96 9.38 9.65
C GLU A 35 -3.20 10.09 10.20
N THR A 36 -3.07 11.38 10.53
CA THR A 36 -4.19 12.24 10.96
C THR A 36 -5.24 12.44 9.86
N VAL A 37 -4.82 12.53 8.60
CA VAL A 37 -5.71 12.63 7.44
C VAL A 37 -6.41 11.29 7.19
N VAL A 38 -5.69 10.17 7.31
CA VAL A 38 -6.28 8.84 7.19
C VAL A 38 -7.33 8.61 8.27
N ASP A 39 -7.04 8.99 9.51
CA ASP A 39 -8.02 8.92 10.62
C ASP A 39 -9.25 9.78 10.37
N LEU A 40 -9.08 11.01 9.89
CA LEU A 40 -10.20 11.88 9.54
C LEU A 40 -11.08 11.24 8.47
N LEU A 41 -10.48 10.77 7.38
CA LEU A 41 -11.22 10.13 6.28
C LEU A 41 -11.90 8.83 6.72
N SER A 42 -11.28 8.07 7.62
CA SER A 42 -11.90 6.90 8.23
C SER A 42 -13.14 7.26 9.05
N ARG A 43 -13.06 8.31 9.88
CA ARG A 43 -14.20 8.81 10.66
C ARG A 43 -15.32 9.40 9.80
N LEU A 44 -14.99 9.94 8.63
CA LEU A 44 -15.97 10.39 7.63
C LEU A 44 -16.58 9.24 6.82
N GLY A 45 -16.12 8.00 7.00
CA GLY A 45 -16.56 6.85 6.22
C GLY A 45 -16.05 6.84 4.78
N LEU A 46 -15.00 7.61 4.46
CA LEU A 46 -14.39 7.64 3.13
C LEU A 46 -13.21 6.65 3.01
N SER A 47 -12.64 6.23 4.12
CA SER A 47 -11.56 5.25 4.18
C SER A 47 -11.81 4.21 5.28
N VAL A 48 -11.09 3.10 5.25
CA VAL A 48 -11.01 2.18 6.38
C VAL A 48 -10.05 2.72 7.44
N SER A 49 -10.09 2.16 8.65
CA SER A 49 -9.17 2.57 9.71
C SER A 49 -7.72 2.20 9.36
N ARG A 50 -6.77 2.90 9.97
CA ARG A 50 -5.33 2.60 9.84
C ARG A 50 -5.02 1.15 10.20
N SER A 51 -5.61 0.63 11.28
CA SER A 51 -5.44 -0.77 11.68
C SER A 51 -5.94 -1.74 10.62
N THR A 52 -7.04 -1.43 9.94
CA THR A 52 -7.51 -2.22 8.80
C THR A 52 -6.54 -2.16 7.61
N VAL A 53 -5.96 -1.00 7.32
CA VAL A 53 -4.93 -0.87 6.26
C VAL A 53 -3.71 -1.72 6.59
N TYR A 54 -3.15 -1.61 7.80
CA TYR A 54 -1.97 -2.39 8.18
C TYR A 54 -2.25 -3.90 8.16
N ASN A 55 -3.43 -4.33 8.61
CA ASN A 55 -3.84 -5.72 8.51
C ASN A 55 -3.99 -6.17 7.04
N ALA A 56 -4.54 -5.32 6.17
CA ALA A 56 -4.65 -5.61 4.75
C ALA A 56 -3.27 -5.79 4.13
N VAL A 57 -2.33 -4.86 4.36
CA VAL A 57 -0.94 -4.96 3.88
C VAL A 57 -0.29 -6.24 4.38
N LYS A 58 -0.36 -6.53 5.69
CA LYS A 58 0.19 -7.75 6.29
C LYS A 58 -0.37 -9.02 5.63
N ASN A 59 -1.68 -9.09 5.46
CA ASN A 59 -2.34 -10.26 4.88
C ASN A 59 -2.02 -10.41 3.39
N LEU A 60 -2.01 -9.31 2.62
CA LEU A 60 -1.60 -9.31 1.22
C LEU A 60 -0.15 -9.77 1.06
N SER A 61 0.77 -9.29 1.91
CA SER A 61 2.16 -9.73 1.89
C SER A 61 2.32 -11.22 2.21
N ALA A 62 1.55 -11.73 3.17
CA ALA A 62 1.56 -13.16 3.51
C ALA A 62 1.02 -14.02 2.34
N ASP A 63 -0.06 -13.57 1.69
CA ASP A 63 -0.64 -14.26 0.54
C ASP A 63 0.29 -14.22 -0.68
N ALA A 64 0.87 -13.06 -0.98
CA ALA A 64 1.89 -12.93 -2.02
C ALA A 64 3.09 -13.85 -1.77
N THR A 65 3.58 -13.93 -0.52
CA THR A 65 4.66 -14.85 -0.13
C THR A 65 4.27 -16.31 -0.38
N ARG A 66 3.03 -16.68 -0.09
CA ARG A 66 2.52 -18.02 -0.36
C ARG A 66 2.49 -18.31 -1.87
N HIS A 67 2.00 -17.39 -2.69
CA HIS A 67 1.95 -17.54 -4.14
C HIS A 67 3.35 -17.61 -4.76
N ILE A 68 4.30 -16.80 -4.28
CA ILE A 68 5.71 -16.85 -4.70
C ILE A 68 6.31 -18.22 -4.41
N LYS A 69 6.10 -18.77 -3.20
CA LYS A 69 6.59 -20.11 -2.83
C LYS A 69 5.96 -21.21 -3.68
N GLN A 70 4.66 -21.12 -3.93
CA GLN A 70 3.95 -22.07 -4.80
C GLN A 70 4.48 -22.02 -6.23
N ALA A 71 4.63 -20.83 -6.80
CA ALA A 71 5.20 -20.64 -8.13
C ALA A 71 6.64 -21.18 -8.22
N GLY A 72 7.48 -20.84 -7.24
CA GLY A 72 8.86 -21.37 -7.15
C GLY A 72 8.92 -22.90 -7.04
N SER A 73 7.99 -23.52 -6.30
CA SER A 73 7.95 -24.98 -6.14
C SER A 73 7.67 -25.75 -7.43
N THR A 74 7.13 -25.09 -8.46
CA THR A 74 6.90 -25.72 -9.77
C THR A 74 8.20 -25.95 -10.55
N LEU A 75 9.29 -25.26 -10.18
CA LEU A 75 10.54 -25.21 -10.94
C LEU A 75 10.38 -24.70 -12.39
N LEU A 76 9.22 -24.10 -12.72
CA LEU A 76 8.91 -23.45 -14.00
C LEU A 76 9.02 -21.93 -13.90
N THR A 77 9.76 -21.43 -12.90
CA THR A 77 10.00 -20.00 -12.72
C THR A 77 11.47 -19.73 -12.43
N GLY A 78 11.99 -18.61 -12.93
CA GLY A 78 13.34 -18.12 -12.70
C GLY A 78 13.30 -16.80 -11.92
N PRO A 79 14.07 -16.64 -10.83
CA PRO A 79 14.21 -15.37 -10.16
C PRO A 79 15.08 -14.41 -10.99
N VAL A 80 14.61 -13.19 -11.18
CA VAL A 80 15.38 -12.08 -11.74
C VAL A 80 15.45 -10.96 -10.72
N TYR A 81 16.61 -10.31 -10.65
CA TYR A 81 16.88 -9.20 -9.74
C TYR A 81 17.27 -7.98 -10.53
N ASP A 82 16.84 -6.82 -10.06
CA ASP A 82 17.21 -5.52 -10.60
C ASP A 82 17.53 -4.55 -9.48
N ASN A 83 18.56 -3.73 -9.66
CA ASN A 83 18.94 -2.69 -8.71
C ASN A 83 18.39 -1.37 -9.23
N PHE A 84 17.61 -0.66 -8.42
CA PHE A 84 17.12 0.66 -8.79
C PHE A 84 17.44 1.68 -7.71
N GLU A 85 17.66 2.91 -8.16
CA GLU A 85 17.96 4.05 -7.32
C GLU A 85 16.75 4.96 -7.29
N TYR A 86 16.35 5.37 -6.08
CA TYR A 86 15.25 6.30 -5.88
C TYR A 86 15.79 7.56 -5.21
N GLU A 87 15.63 8.71 -5.87
CA GLU A 87 15.96 10.00 -5.29
C GLU A 87 14.77 10.54 -4.49
N ALA A 88 14.86 10.50 -3.15
CA ALA A 88 13.86 11.05 -2.25
C ALA A 88 13.98 12.58 -2.20
N LYS A 89 13.35 13.26 -3.16
CA LYS A 89 13.36 14.74 -3.24
C LYS A 89 12.77 15.35 -1.95
N HIS A 90 13.60 16.06 -1.19
CA HIS A 90 13.16 16.79 -0.01
C HIS A 90 12.48 18.10 -0.44
N LEU A 91 11.31 18.41 0.12
CA LEU A 91 10.59 19.67 -0.12
C LEU A 91 11.34 20.89 0.45
N THR A 92 12.18 20.67 1.47
CA THR A 92 13.02 21.69 2.11
C THR A 92 14.47 21.23 2.12
N PRO A 93 15.41 22.01 1.52
CA PRO A 93 16.82 21.67 1.55
C PRO A 93 17.36 21.79 2.99
N THR A 94 17.97 20.72 3.50
CA THR A 94 18.66 20.70 4.79
C THR A 94 20.14 21.02 4.59
N LEU A 95 20.67 21.89 5.44
CA LEU A 95 22.06 22.40 5.35
C LEU A 95 23.12 21.30 5.55
N GLU A 96 22.75 20.20 6.22
CA GLU A 96 23.71 19.23 6.73
C GLU A 96 24.10 18.14 5.72
N LYS A 97 23.26 17.83 4.72
CA LYS A 97 23.58 16.82 3.68
C LYS A 97 22.74 17.00 2.40
N PRO A 98 23.08 17.94 1.51
CA PRO A 98 22.30 18.20 0.30
C PRO A 98 22.29 17.05 -0.74
N HIS A 99 23.10 16.00 -0.57
CA HIS A 99 23.28 14.92 -1.53
C HIS A 99 22.91 13.51 -1.01
N ASP A 100 22.42 13.38 0.23
CA ASP A 100 22.10 12.07 0.85
C ASP A 100 20.60 11.73 0.64
N THR A 101 20.10 11.96 -0.57
CA THR A 101 18.70 11.71 -0.98
C THR A 101 18.54 10.42 -1.77
N LEU A 102 19.64 9.81 -2.20
CA LEU A 102 19.64 8.61 -3.03
C LEU A 102 19.43 7.36 -2.16
N ILE A 103 18.34 6.65 -2.40
CA ILE A 103 18.00 5.40 -1.73
C ILE A 103 18.30 4.26 -2.70
N HIS A 104 19.22 3.38 -2.30
CA HIS A 104 19.58 2.18 -3.06
C HIS A 104 18.68 1.01 -2.66
N MET A 105 18.01 0.40 -3.64
CA MET A 105 17.14 -0.76 -3.43
C MET A 105 17.38 -1.84 -4.48
N THR A 106 17.15 -3.09 -4.08
CA THR A 106 17.13 -4.25 -4.98
C THR A 106 15.71 -4.80 -5.03
N SER A 107 15.17 -4.94 -6.24
CA SER A 107 13.89 -5.58 -6.51
C SER A 107 14.12 -7.00 -7.04
N GLY A 108 13.15 -7.88 -6.83
CA GLY A 108 13.16 -9.25 -7.32
C GLY A 108 11.80 -9.65 -7.89
N LEU A 109 11.82 -10.40 -8.99
CA LEU A 109 10.64 -10.92 -9.68
C LEU A 109 10.82 -12.41 -10.00
N LEU A 110 9.78 -13.21 -9.89
CA LEU A 110 9.73 -14.56 -10.44
C LEU A 110 9.11 -14.51 -11.84
N LEU A 111 9.92 -14.78 -12.87
CA LEU A 111 9.44 -14.92 -14.24
C LEU A 111 9.14 -16.38 -14.54
N ARG A 112 8.09 -16.64 -15.31
CA ARG A 112 7.79 -17.99 -15.82
C ARG A 112 8.81 -18.37 -16.90
N LEU A 113 9.33 -19.58 -16.82
CA LEU A 113 10.23 -20.19 -17.81
C LEU A 113 9.46 -20.78 -19.00
#